data_AF-A0A8K0JCG2-F1
#
_entry.id   AF-A0A8K0JCG2-F1
#
_cell.length_a   1.000
_cell.length_b   1.000
_cell.length_c   1.000
_cell.angle_alpha   90.00
_cell.angle_beta   90.00
_cell.angle_gamma   90.00
#
_symmetry.space_group_name_H-M   'P 1'
#
loop_
_entity.id
_entity.type
_entity.pdbx_description
1 polymer ?
#
loop_
_entity_poly.entity_id
_entity_poly.type
_entity_poly.pdbx_seq_one_letter_code
_entity_poly.pdbx_strand_id
1 'polypeptide(L)'
;MANIHLLTGVSSFVRWPLDVHFFAKDAYSAWQYRLESTQEAGRQGLRVLTDFAEPVDGVRGNAQASGIHALPLDYLPMATYVDKGHAMVEFEQQGDCVHCSEKLEPDKGLYALCPNDGCEAMGHLDCWSRHALSSDDSDHVIPDHCSCPSCGGDIRWGDMVKELSLRVRGDDEVKKVLKSVERAKKKASATSKPRGKERMP
;
A
#
# COMPACT_ATOMS: atom_id res chain seq x y z
N MET A 1 -27.56 -0.82 -4.32
CA MET A 1 -26.32 -1.12 -3.57
C MET A 1 -26.24 -2.54 -2.98
N ALA A 2 -27.25 -3.41 -3.18
CA ALA A 2 -27.30 -4.74 -2.57
C ALA A 2 -26.13 -5.67 -2.91
N ASN A 3 -25.74 -5.66 -4.18
CA ASN A 3 -24.83 -6.65 -4.71
C ASN A 3 -23.38 -6.38 -4.33
N ILE A 4 -22.99 -5.13 -4.05
CA ILE A 4 -21.58 -4.81 -3.74
C ILE A 4 -21.18 -5.41 -2.39
N HIS A 5 -22.01 -5.26 -1.35
CA HIS A 5 -21.72 -5.86 -0.05
C HIS A 5 -21.72 -7.39 -0.10
N LEU A 6 -22.68 -7.99 -0.83
CA LEU A 6 -22.70 -9.43 -1.05
C LEU A 6 -21.43 -9.90 -1.77
N LEU A 7 -21.08 -9.26 -2.89
CA LEU A 7 -19.91 -9.65 -3.70
C LEU A 7 -18.60 -9.48 -2.93
N THR A 8 -18.46 -8.46 -2.09
CA THR A 8 -17.24 -8.35 -1.29
C THR A 8 -17.16 -9.39 -0.19
N GLY A 9 -18.29 -9.98 0.25
CA GLY A 9 -18.34 -10.99 1.30
C GLY A 9 -18.33 -12.46 0.87
N VAL A 10 -18.56 -12.79 -0.41
CA VAL A 10 -18.56 -14.19 -0.88
C VAL A 10 -17.15 -14.80 -0.89
N SER A 11 -17.05 -16.12 -0.70
CA SER A 11 -15.78 -16.86 -0.62
C SER A 11 -14.82 -16.61 -1.79
N SER A 12 -15.35 -16.35 -2.99
CA SER A 12 -14.53 -16.05 -4.17
C SER A 12 -13.73 -14.75 -4.07
N PHE A 13 -14.21 -13.78 -3.29
CA PHE A 13 -13.64 -12.43 -3.20
C PHE A 13 -13.26 -12.02 -1.78
N VAL A 14 -13.64 -12.80 -0.77
CA VAL A 14 -13.44 -12.49 0.67
C VAL A 14 -11.96 -12.40 1.10
N ARG A 15 -11.02 -12.82 0.26
CA ARG A 15 -9.57 -12.69 0.50
C ARG A 15 -8.85 -11.76 -0.49
N TRP A 16 -9.60 -11.10 -1.37
CA TRP A 16 -9.00 -10.20 -2.34
C TRP A 16 -8.70 -8.84 -1.70
N PRO A 17 -7.51 -8.25 -1.91
CA PRO A 17 -7.14 -6.96 -1.31
C PRO A 17 -7.86 -5.80 -2.01
N LEU A 18 -9.18 -5.73 -1.80
CA LEU A 18 -10.08 -4.76 -2.41
C LEU A 18 -10.23 -3.51 -1.54
N ASP A 19 -10.44 -2.39 -2.22
CA ASP A 19 -10.83 -1.12 -1.64
C ASP A 19 -12.17 -0.68 -2.29
N VAL A 20 -13.11 -0.20 -1.49
CA VAL A 20 -14.39 0.36 -1.98
C VAL A 20 -14.34 1.86 -1.79
N HIS A 21 -14.46 2.61 -2.89
CA HIS A 21 -14.47 4.07 -2.86
C HIS A 21 -15.89 4.61 -3.09
N PHE A 22 -16.35 5.45 -2.18
CA PHE A 22 -17.59 6.20 -2.32
C PHE A 22 -17.31 7.67 -2.65
N PHE A 23 -17.83 8.12 -3.77
CA PHE A 23 -17.69 9.51 -4.24
C PHE A 23 -18.95 10.34 -4.07
N ALA A 24 -20.07 9.71 -3.69
CA ALA A 24 -21.35 10.36 -3.47
C ALA A 24 -21.87 10.02 -2.06
N LYS A 25 -22.28 11.06 -1.32
CA LYS A 25 -22.66 10.95 0.09
C LYS A 25 -23.93 10.13 0.29
N ASP A 26 -24.91 10.33 -0.59
CA ASP A 26 -26.17 9.56 -0.61
C ASP A 26 -25.94 8.07 -0.86
N ALA A 27 -25.05 7.73 -1.78
CA ALA A 27 -24.63 6.37 -2.07
C ALA A 27 -23.96 5.70 -0.86
N TYR A 28 -23.08 6.42 -0.16
CA TYR A 28 -22.44 5.94 1.06
C TYR A 28 -23.46 5.74 2.20
N SER A 29 -24.34 6.72 2.45
CA SER A 29 -25.38 6.62 3.46
C SER A 29 -26.35 5.46 3.18
N ALA A 30 -26.74 5.24 1.93
CA ALA A 30 -27.57 4.10 1.54
C ALA A 30 -26.88 2.75 1.77
N TRP A 31 -25.55 2.69 1.63
CA TRP A 31 -24.76 1.49 1.94
C TRP A 31 -24.65 1.25 3.44
N GLN A 32 -24.36 2.28 4.24
CA GLN A 32 -24.30 2.18 5.70
C GLN A 32 -25.64 1.75 6.31
N TYR A 33 -26.74 2.40 5.90
CA TYR A 33 -28.09 2.05 6.35
C TYR A 33 -28.40 0.57 6.08
N ARG A 34 -27.95 0.04 4.94
CA ARG A 34 -28.14 -1.36 4.61
C ARG A 34 -27.40 -2.27 5.60
N LEU A 35 -26.10 -2.05 5.83
CA LEU A 35 -25.31 -2.85 6.77
C LEU A 35 -25.95 -2.91 8.16
N GLU A 36 -26.45 -1.77 8.64
CA GLU A 36 -27.16 -1.67 9.90
C GLU A 36 -28.48 -2.47 9.87
N SER A 37 -29.24 -2.36 8.78
CA SER A 37 -30.55 -3.03 8.63
C SER A 37 -30.46 -4.55 8.48
N THR A 38 -29.39 -5.07 7.88
CA THR A 38 -29.19 -6.51 7.65
C THR A 38 -28.42 -7.20 8.78
N GLN A 39 -27.89 -6.44 9.74
CA GLN A 39 -26.95 -6.92 10.76
C GLN A 39 -25.75 -7.68 10.15
N GLU A 40 -25.41 -7.39 8.89
CA GLU A 40 -24.28 -8.01 8.21
C GLU A 40 -23.00 -7.36 8.74
N ALA A 41 -22.10 -8.18 9.30
CA ALA A 41 -20.78 -7.71 9.68
C ALA A 41 -20.00 -7.29 8.42
N GLY A 42 -19.34 -6.13 8.48
CA GLY A 42 -18.42 -5.71 7.43
C GLY A 42 -17.33 -6.76 7.24
N ARG A 43 -16.97 -7.03 5.97
CA ARG A 43 -15.85 -7.94 5.66
C ARG A 43 -14.57 -7.43 6.32
N GLN A 44 -13.93 -8.29 7.10
CA GLN A 44 -12.61 -8.02 7.67
C GLN A 44 -11.59 -7.81 6.54
N GLY A 45 -10.79 -6.75 6.64
CA GLY A 45 -9.76 -6.38 5.65
C GLY A 45 -10.25 -5.60 4.42
N LEU A 46 -11.56 -5.38 4.25
CA LEU A 46 -12.09 -4.51 3.19
C LEU A 46 -11.93 -3.03 3.60
N ARG A 47 -11.13 -2.25 2.87
CA ARG A 47 -11.03 -0.81 3.13
C ARG A 47 -12.18 -0.07 2.44
N VAL A 48 -12.87 0.77 3.18
CA VAL A 48 -13.93 1.64 2.67
C VAL A 48 -13.47 3.08 2.78
N LEU A 49 -13.35 3.74 1.63
CA LEU A 49 -12.79 5.08 1.47
C LEU A 49 -13.88 6.00 0.91
N THR A 50 -13.85 7.27 1.33
CA THR A 50 -14.79 8.29 0.87
C THR A 50 -14.02 9.49 0.32
N ASP A 51 -14.47 10.03 -0.81
CA ASP A 51 -13.98 11.29 -1.36
C ASP A 51 -15.16 12.05 -1.97
N PHE A 52 -15.84 12.81 -1.13
CA PHE A 52 -17.00 13.61 -1.52
C PHE A 52 -16.52 14.98 -2.00
N ALA A 53 -16.76 15.30 -3.27
CA ALA A 53 -16.46 16.63 -3.77
C ALA A 53 -17.26 17.69 -2.98
N GLU A 54 -16.58 18.71 -2.44
CA GLU A 54 -17.26 19.85 -1.86
C GLU A 54 -17.83 20.75 -2.97
N PRO A 55 -19.05 21.32 -2.81
CA PRO A 55 -19.55 22.33 -3.73
C PRO A 55 -18.67 23.58 -3.61
N VAL A 56 -17.81 23.82 -4.59
CA VAL A 56 -16.96 25.01 -4.60
C VAL A 56 -17.80 26.21 -5.05
N ASP A 57 -18.29 27.01 -4.09
CA ASP A 57 -18.82 28.33 -4.37
C ASP A 57 -17.68 29.26 -4.81
N GLY A 58 -17.62 29.56 -6.12
CA GLY A 58 -17.14 30.85 -6.62
C GLY A 58 -15.63 31.13 -6.70
N VAL A 59 -14.70 30.23 -6.36
CA VAL A 59 -13.26 30.50 -6.50
C VAL A 59 -12.61 29.69 -7.63
N ARG A 60 -12.36 30.37 -8.76
CA ARG A 60 -11.49 29.89 -9.84
C ARG A 60 -10.02 30.01 -9.40
N GLY A 61 -9.52 28.99 -8.72
CA GLY A 61 -8.10 28.88 -8.36
C GLY A 61 -7.74 27.45 -8.02
N ASN A 62 -7.22 26.72 -9.00
CA ASN A 62 -6.69 25.35 -8.92
C ASN A 62 -7.66 24.34 -8.28
N ALA A 63 -8.68 23.90 -9.03
CA ALA A 63 -9.59 22.85 -8.59
C ALA A 63 -8.79 21.60 -8.20
N GLN A 64 -8.76 21.30 -6.90
CA GLN A 64 -8.17 20.07 -6.39
C GLN A 64 -8.94 18.90 -7.00
N ALA A 65 -8.23 17.98 -7.66
CA ALA A 65 -8.86 16.82 -8.26
C ALA A 65 -9.62 16.04 -7.16
N SER A 66 -10.86 15.65 -7.44
CA SER A 66 -11.75 14.94 -6.51
C SER A 66 -12.43 13.76 -7.21
N GLY A 67 -12.99 12.87 -6.41
CA GLY A 67 -13.67 11.67 -6.87
C GLY A 67 -12.73 10.75 -7.67
N ILE A 68 -13.20 10.26 -8.80
CA ILE A 68 -12.40 9.38 -9.67
C ILE A 68 -11.14 10.06 -10.23
N HIS A 69 -11.12 11.39 -10.31
CA HIS A 69 -9.99 12.15 -10.84
C HIS A 69 -8.85 12.30 -9.82
N ALA A 70 -9.13 12.08 -8.54
CA ALA A 70 -8.12 12.06 -7.48
C ALA A 70 -7.43 10.69 -7.35
N LEU A 71 -7.98 9.64 -7.97
CA LEU A 71 -7.40 8.30 -7.87
C LEU A 71 -6.06 8.24 -8.60
N PRO A 72 -4.98 7.80 -7.91
CA PRO A 72 -3.69 7.62 -8.55
C PRO A 72 -3.78 6.49 -9.58
N LEU A 73 -3.39 6.77 -10.82
CA LEU A 73 -3.36 5.80 -11.92
C LEU A 73 -1.99 5.12 -12.06
N ASP A 74 -1.08 5.38 -11.13
CA ASP A 74 0.29 4.90 -11.11
C ASP A 74 0.69 4.36 -9.72
N TYR A 75 1.95 3.97 -9.59
CA TYR A 75 2.52 3.43 -8.36
C TYR A 75 3.16 4.49 -7.46
N LEU A 76 2.96 5.78 -7.72
CA LEU A 76 3.50 6.84 -6.86
C LEU A 76 3.03 6.78 -5.40
N PRO A 77 1.80 6.33 -5.06
CA PRO A 77 1.39 6.20 -3.66
C PRO A 77 2.26 5.25 -2.84
N MET A 78 2.94 4.30 -3.48
CA MET A 78 3.85 3.36 -2.83
C MET A 78 5.32 3.65 -3.14
N ALA A 79 5.64 4.86 -3.61
CA ALA A 79 6.97 5.19 -4.07
C ALA A 79 8.05 5.05 -3.00
N THR A 80 7.75 5.39 -1.74
CA THR A 80 8.67 5.21 -0.61
C THR A 80 9.00 3.74 -0.36
N TYR A 81 7.99 2.88 -0.45
CA TYR A 81 8.15 1.44 -0.26
C TYR A 81 8.92 0.80 -1.42
N VAL A 82 8.64 1.22 -2.66
CA VAL A 82 9.39 0.76 -3.85
C VAL A 82 10.84 1.24 -3.82
N ASP A 83 11.10 2.49 -3.42
CA ASP A 83 12.46 3.04 -3.24
C ASP A 83 13.25 2.22 -2.21
N LYS A 84 12.62 1.91 -1.06
CA LYS A 84 13.19 1.05 -0.02
C LYS A 84 13.49 -0.36 -0.55
N GLY A 85 12.53 -1.00 -1.21
CA GLY A 85 12.70 -2.35 -1.76
C GLY A 85 13.78 -2.45 -2.83
N HIS A 86 13.89 -1.43 -3.68
CA HIS A 86 14.96 -1.34 -4.67
C HIS A 86 16.33 -1.22 -4.00
N ALA A 87 16.49 -0.31 -3.05
CA ALA A 87 17.76 -0.11 -2.33
C ALA A 87 18.21 -1.40 -1.61
N MET A 88 17.30 -2.10 -0.94
CA MET A 88 17.60 -3.36 -0.25
C MET A 88 18.18 -4.43 -1.17
N VAL A 89 17.66 -4.56 -2.39
CA VAL A 89 18.14 -5.56 -3.34
C VAL A 89 19.38 -5.09 -4.09
N GLU A 90 19.44 -3.82 -4.48
CA GLU A 90 20.59 -3.23 -5.19
C GLU A 90 21.88 -3.29 -4.37
N PHE A 91 21.79 -3.14 -3.05
CA PHE A 91 22.94 -3.21 -2.14
C PHE A 91 23.14 -4.58 -1.47
N GLU A 92 22.40 -5.62 -1.91
CA GLU A 92 22.45 -6.98 -1.35
C GLU A 92 22.24 -7.02 0.19
N GLN A 93 21.30 -6.20 0.68
CA GLN A 93 21.00 -6.05 2.10
C GLN A 93 19.81 -6.92 2.55
N GLN A 94 19.45 -7.96 1.79
CA GLN A 94 18.31 -8.83 2.14
C GLN A 94 18.56 -9.61 3.44
N GLY A 95 19.82 -9.95 3.74
CA GLY A 95 20.22 -10.65 4.96
C GLY A 95 19.61 -12.04 5.08
N ASP A 96 19.07 -12.34 6.26
CA ASP A 96 18.44 -13.62 6.58
C ASP A 96 16.93 -13.48 6.67
N CYS A 97 16.22 -14.55 6.34
CA CYS A 97 14.77 -14.60 6.45
C CYS A 97 14.34 -14.37 7.90
N VAL A 98 13.46 -13.38 8.14
CA VAL A 98 12.96 -13.07 9.49
C VAL A 98 12.15 -14.19 10.17
N HIS A 99 11.84 -15.26 9.46
CA HIS A 99 11.05 -16.39 9.98
C HIS A 99 11.85 -17.69 10.14
N CYS A 100 12.65 -18.08 9.15
CA CYS A 100 13.44 -19.33 9.21
C CYS A 100 14.93 -19.10 9.50
N SER A 101 15.39 -17.84 9.52
CA SER A 101 16.79 -17.46 9.70
C SER A 101 17.76 -18.02 8.65
N GLU A 102 17.24 -18.57 7.55
CA GLU A 102 18.06 -18.96 6.40
C GLU A 102 18.43 -17.74 5.58
N LYS A 103 19.63 -17.76 5.00
CA LYS A 103 20.16 -16.68 4.17
C LYS A 103 19.32 -16.47 2.91
N LEU A 104 18.98 -15.23 2.61
CA LEU A 104 18.28 -14.83 1.40
C LEU A 104 19.31 -14.56 0.30
N GLU A 105 19.63 -15.59 -0.50
CA GLU A 105 20.60 -15.45 -1.58
C GLU A 105 20.06 -14.56 -2.72
N PRO A 106 20.84 -13.58 -3.23
CA PRO A 106 20.41 -12.73 -4.35
C PRO A 106 19.89 -13.55 -5.55
N ASP A 107 18.81 -13.08 -6.15
CA ASP A 107 18.17 -13.65 -7.36
C ASP A 107 17.72 -15.12 -7.29
N LYS A 108 17.68 -15.72 -6.10
CA LYS A 108 17.32 -17.14 -5.91
C LYS A 108 15.98 -17.39 -5.23
N GLY A 109 15.09 -16.40 -5.21
CA GLY A 109 13.76 -16.59 -4.65
C GLY A 109 12.86 -15.37 -4.65
N LEU A 110 11.65 -15.57 -4.13
CA LEU A 110 10.68 -14.51 -3.89
C LEU A 110 10.78 -14.06 -2.43
N TYR A 111 11.41 -12.92 -2.22
CA TYR A 111 11.63 -12.36 -0.89
C TYR A 111 10.73 -11.16 -0.67
N ALA A 112 9.73 -11.30 0.20
CA ALA A 112 8.85 -10.20 0.56
C ALA A 112 9.50 -9.32 1.63
N LEU A 113 9.32 -8.01 1.48
CA LEU A 113 9.86 -6.97 2.37
C LEU A 113 8.71 -6.35 3.18
N CYS A 114 8.93 -6.06 4.46
CA CYS A 114 7.95 -5.33 5.27
C CYS A 114 7.62 -3.94 4.66
N PRO A 115 6.35 -3.53 4.50
CA PRO A 115 5.98 -2.21 3.99
C PRO A 115 6.22 -1.07 4.99
N ASN A 116 6.32 -1.35 6.28
CA ASN A 116 6.41 -0.30 7.31
C ASN A 116 7.70 0.53 7.18
N ASP A 117 7.58 1.83 7.41
CA ASP A 117 8.70 2.78 7.28
C ASP A 117 9.83 2.44 8.25
N GLY A 118 11.07 2.50 7.76
CA GLY A 118 12.28 2.19 8.53
C GLY A 118 12.48 0.71 8.88
N CYS A 119 11.54 -0.18 8.54
CA CYS A 119 11.70 -1.62 8.73
C CYS A 119 12.27 -2.28 7.47
N GLU A 120 13.37 -3.01 7.64
CA GLU A 120 14.11 -3.73 6.59
C GLU A 120 13.89 -5.25 6.64
N ALA A 121 12.89 -5.70 7.40
CA ALA A 121 12.58 -7.12 7.54
C ALA A 121 12.21 -7.76 6.19
N MET A 122 13.04 -8.71 5.73
CA MET A 122 12.81 -9.51 4.54
C MET A 122 12.65 -10.99 4.87
N GLY A 123 11.92 -11.72 4.03
CA GLY A 123 11.77 -13.16 4.21
C GLY A 123 11.21 -13.84 2.98
N HIS A 124 11.34 -15.17 2.93
CA HIS A 124 10.70 -15.98 1.90
C HIS A 124 9.19 -15.71 1.87
N LEU A 125 8.61 -15.54 0.69
CA LEU A 125 7.17 -15.33 0.51
C LEU A 125 6.36 -16.45 1.19
N ASP A 126 6.83 -17.69 1.09
CA ASP A 126 6.18 -18.85 1.72
C ASP A 126 6.23 -18.78 3.24
N CYS A 127 7.35 -18.32 3.82
CA CYS A 127 7.47 -18.14 5.26
C CYS A 127 6.52 -17.05 5.77
N TRP A 128 6.43 -15.93 5.05
CA TRP A 128 5.48 -14.86 5.34
C TRP A 128 4.04 -15.35 5.26
N SER A 129 3.69 -16.13 4.23
CA SER A 129 2.34 -16.67 4.05
C SER A 129 1.96 -17.62 5.19
N ARG A 130 2.85 -18.56 5.55
CA ARG A 130 2.61 -19.48 6.68
C ARG A 130 2.48 -18.73 8.00
N HIS A 131 3.30 -17.71 8.23
CA HIS A 131 3.20 -16.88 9.43
C HIS A 131 1.86 -16.14 9.48
N ALA A 132 1.47 -15.50 8.37
CA ALA A 132 0.22 -14.76 8.26
C ALA A 132 -1.03 -15.63 8.48
N LEU A 133 -0.97 -16.90 8.07
CA LEU A 133 -2.07 -17.86 8.21
C LEU A 133 -1.99 -18.69 9.51
N SER A 134 -0.95 -18.50 10.34
CA SER A 134 -0.70 -19.35 11.51
C SER A 134 -1.78 -19.30 12.59
N SER A 135 -2.53 -18.21 12.65
CA SER A 135 -3.66 -18.03 13.56
C SER A 135 -5.02 -18.16 12.87
N ASP A 136 -5.04 -18.53 11.59
CA ASP A 136 -6.25 -18.69 10.80
C ASP A 136 -6.59 -20.19 10.73
N ASP A 137 -7.55 -20.65 11.54
CA ASP A 137 -8.01 -22.05 11.58
C ASP A 137 -8.81 -22.47 10.33
N SER A 138 -8.76 -21.67 9.27
CA SER A 138 -9.44 -21.94 8.00
C SER A 138 -8.48 -22.53 6.97
N ASP A 139 -9.05 -23.21 5.96
CA ASP A 139 -8.30 -23.72 4.80
C ASP A 139 -7.93 -22.61 3.78
N HIS A 140 -7.77 -21.37 4.24
CA HIS A 140 -7.40 -20.25 3.37
C HIS A 140 -5.94 -20.35 2.92
N VAL A 141 -5.71 -20.06 1.64
CA VAL A 141 -4.36 -20.05 1.04
C VAL A 141 -3.80 -18.64 0.91
N ILE A 142 -4.67 -17.63 0.78
CA ILE A 142 -4.27 -16.24 0.58
C ILE A 142 -4.39 -15.51 1.91
N PRO A 143 -3.30 -14.97 2.49
CA PRO A 143 -3.38 -14.10 3.65
C PRO A 143 -4.09 -12.78 3.35
N ASP A 144 -4.83 -12.24 4.31
CA ASP A 144 -5.34 -10.87 4.23
C ASP A 144 -4.33 -9.90 4.83
N HIS A 145 -3.95 -10.11 6.09
CA HIS A 145 -3.05 -9.23 6.87
C HIS A 145 -2.06 -10.08 7.67
N CYS A 146 -0.94 -9.50 8.08
CA CYS A 146 -0.01 -10.11 9.03
C CYS A 146 0.71 -9.05 9.86
N SER A 147 1.26 -9.45 11.01
CA SER A 147 2.15 -8.59 11.79
C SER A 147 3.60 -8.88 11.44
N CYS A 148 4.40 -7.83 11.33
CA CYS A 148 5.84 -7.97 11.15
C CYS A 148 6.49 -8.48 12.45
N PRO A 149 7.24 -9.60 12.44
CA PRO A 149 7.92 -10.06 13.66
C PRO A 149 9.06 -9.13 14.12
N SER A 150 9.57 -8.27 13.23
CA SER A 150 10.69 -7.35 13.53
C SER A 150 10.20 -6.02 14.10
N CYS A 151 9.25 -5.34 13.45
CA CYS A 151 8.77 -4.03 13.90
C CYS A 151 7.41 -4.08 14.61
N GLY A 152 6.72 -5.23 14.64
CA GLY A 152 5.37 -5.38 15.18
C GLY A 152 4.26 -4.72 14.35
N GLY A 153 4.61 -3.96 13.30
CA GLY A 153 3.65 -3.24 12.48
C GLY A 153 2.73 -4.17 11.68
N ASP A 154 1.50 -3.72 11.47
CA ASP A 154 0.53 -4.41 10.60
C ASP A 154 0.95 -4.32 9.14
N ILE A 155 0.67 -5.38 8.39
CA ILE A 155 1.03 -5.53 6.98
C ILE A 155 -0.21 -6.01 6.25
N ARG A 156 -0.66 -5.21 5.28
CA ARG A 156 -1.64 -5.68 4.31
C ARG A 156 -0.95 -6.54 3.25
N TRP A 157 -1.33 -7.82 3.18
CA TRP A 157 -0.70 -8.79 2.30
C TRP A 157 -0.66 -8.33 0.83
N GLY A 158 -1.77 -7.77 0.35
CA GLY A 158 -1.87 -7.28 -1.02
C GLY A 158 -0.90 -6.15 -1.37
N ASP A 159 -0.54 -5.30 -0.42
CA ASP A 159 0.42 -4.21 -0.67
C ASP A 159 1.87 -4.75 -0.69
N MET A 160 2.17 -5.72 0.17
CA MET A 160 3.47 -6.41 0.18
C MET A 160 3.72 -7.20 -1.10
N VAL A 161 2.72 -7.97 -1.57
CA VAL A 161 2.84 -8.75 -2.82
C VAL A 161 2.86 -7.84 -4.05
N LYS A 162 2.23 -6.66 -3.98
CA LYS A 162 2.28 -5.65 -5.06
C LYS A 162 3.70 -5.10 -5.24
N GLU A 163 4.40 -4.73 -4.16
CA GLU A 163 5.81 -4.33 -4.25
C GLU A 163 6.68 -5.47 -4.78
N LEU A 164 6.54 -6.67 -4.22
CA LEU A 164 7.30 -7.84 -4.68
C LEU A 164 7.11 -8.10 -6.18
N SER A 165 5.86 -8.00 -6.67
CA SER A 165 5.55 -8.19 -8.09
C SER A 165 6.16 -7.10 -8.96
N LEU A 166 6.15 -5.84 -8.51
CA LEU A 166 6.82 -4.73 -9.20
C LEU A 166 8.32 -4.94 -9.28
N ARG A 167 8.96 -5.35 -8.17
CA ARG A 167 10.41 -5.56 -8.12
C ARG A 167 10.89 -6.74 -8.96
N VAL A 168 10.10 -7.81 -9.06
CA VAL A 168 10.49 -9.03 -9.79
C VAL A 168 10.12 -8.98 -11.27
N ARG A 169 9.06 -8.25 -11.64
CA ARG A 169 8.48 -8.30 -13.01
C ARG A 169 8.21 -6.94 -13.63
N GLY A 170 8.41 -5.85 -12.89
CA GLY A 170 7.95 -4.50 -13.23
C GLY A 170 9.09 -3.49 -13.36
N ASP A 171 10.27 -3.90 -13.81
CA ASP A 171 11.48 -3.05 -13.88
C ASP A 171 11.24 -1.67 -14.50
N ASP A 172 10.44 -1.60 -15.57
CA ASP A 172 10.12 -0.34 -16.24
C ASP A 172 9.25 0.57 -15.39
N GLU A 173 8.30 0.00 -14.65
CA GLU A 173 7.45 0.75 -13.71
C GLU A 173 8.26 1.21 -12.49
N VAL A 174 9.13 0.34 -11.95
CA VAL A 174 10.04 0.69 -10.85
C VAL A 174 10.93 1.86 -11.24
N LYS A 175 11.57 1.82 -12.43
CA LYS A 175 12.40 2.94 -12.94
C LYS A 175 11.61 4.25 -13.04
N LYS A 176 10.34 4.23 -13.42
CA LYS A 176 9.49 5.44 -13.48
C LYS A 176 9.22 6.01 -12.08
N VAL A 177 8.92 5.13 -11.12
CA VAL A 177 8.69 5.50 -9.72
C VAL A 177 9.95 6.12 -9.12
N LEU A 178 11.11 5.47 -9.26
CA LEU A 178 12.39 5.96 -8.72
C LEU A 178 12.78 7.33 -9.28
N LYS A 179 12.65 7.53 -10.59
CA LYS A 179 12.86 8.85 -11.23
C LYS A 179 11.98 9.94 -10.62
N SER A 180 10.75 9.61 -10.24
CA SER A 180 9.83 10.56 -9.60
C SER A 180 10.25 10.87 -8.17
N VAL A 181 10.69 9.86 -7.41
CA VAL A 181 11.25 10.03 -6.06
C VAL A 181 12.49 10.93 -6.09
N GLU A 182 13.43 10.69 -7.01
CA GLU A 182 14.62 11.53 -7.18
C GLU A 182 14.28 13.00 -7.46
N ARG A 183 13.29 13.24 -8.34
CA ARG A 183 12.82 14.59 -8.65
C ARG A 183 12.21 15.27 -7.42
N ALA A 184 11.48 14.54 -6.60
CA ALA A 184 10.92 15.06 -5.35
C ALA A 184 12.03 15.41 -4.33
N LYS A 185 13.01 14.52 -4.14
CA LYS A 185 14.18 14.76 -3.27
C LYS A 185 14.97 16.01 -3.69
N LYS A 186 15.20 16.21 -5.00
CA LYS A 186 15.87 17.41 -5.56
C LYS A 186 15.09 18.70 -5.32
N LYS A 187 13.76 18.66 -5.38
CA LYS A 187 12.93 19.83 -5.09
C LYS A 187 12.99 20.21 -3.60
N ALA A 188 12.92 19.22 -2.71
CA ALA A 188 12.99 19.45 -1.27
C ALA A 188 14.31 20.11 -0.83
N SER A 189 15.45 19.67 -1.39
CA SER A 189 16.77 20.23 -1.08
C SER A 189 17.02 21.63 -1.66
N ALA A 190 16.35 21.99 -2.76
CA ALA A 190 16.40 23.35 -3.32
C ALA A 190 15.63 24.37 -2.46
N THR A 191 14.55 23.94 -1.79
CA THR A 191 13.74 24.79 -0.90
C THR A 191 14.40 25.02 0.47
N SER A 192 15.31 24.15 0.90
CA SER A 192 15.97 24.23 2.22
C SER A 192 17.26 25.05 2.28
N LYS A 193 17.71 25.68 1.18
CA LYS A 193 18.94 26.49 1.16
C LYS A 193 18.62 27.97 1.47
N PRO A 194 19.00 28.53 2.63
CA PRO A 194 18.74 29.95 2.91
C PRO A 194 19.64 30.82 2.02
N ARG A 195 19.06 31.88 1.44
CA ARG A 195 19.81 32.94 0.75
C ARG A 195 20.64 33.73 1.78
N GLY A 196 21.84 33.25 2.10
CA GLY A 196 22.83 34.02 2.82
C GLY A 196 23.32 35.19 1.96
N LYS A 197 22.79 36.39 2.19
CA LYS A 197 23.47 37.66 1.85
C LYS A 197 24.27 38.09 3.07
N GLU A 198 25.54 37.71 3.14
CA GLU A 198 26.52 38.47 3.93
C GLU A 198 27.14 39.52 3.01
N ARG A 199 26.60 40.73 3.09
CA ARG A 199 27.37 41.95 2.86
C ARG A 199 27.70 42.48 4.25
N MET A 200 28.97 42.66 4.56
CA MET A 200 29.41 43.63 5.57
C MET A 200 30.90 43.92 5.40
N PRO A 201 31.38 45.05 5.94
CA PRO A 201 31.86 46.20 5.17
C PRO A 201 33.38 46.32 5.08
#